data_AF-A0A512CVU0-F1
#
_entry.id   AF-A0A512CVU0-F1
#
_cell.length_a   1.000
_cell.length_b   1.000
_cell.length_c   1.000
_cell.angle_alpha   90.00
_cell.angle_beta   90.00
_cell.angle_gamma   90.00
#
_symmetry.space_group_name_H-M   'P 1'
#
loop_
_entity.id
_entity.type
_entity.pdbx_description
1 polymer ?
#
loop_
_entity_poly.entity_id
_entity_poly.type
_entity_poly.pdbx_seq_one_letter_code
_entity_poly.pdbx_strand_id
1 'polypeptide(L)'
;MDLVKQNAFVEHVRQRGGASAQVAVTLEQFFDGNDCEWSIAPNRPEDMPLESVQRVLLDLREHPDVHDVRVELDVLEFQDFPDDEWPFASGVAVITTLQPDEVDAMTVDADTESSGGPAAHADWLVDAPTVPEGHHYVGVWWD
;
A
#
# COMPACT_ATOMS: atom_id res chain seq x y z
N MET A 1 14.96 5.15 10.72
CA MET A 1 13.66 5.82 10.64
C MET A 1 13.87 7.32 10.58
N ASP A 2 13.14 8.06 9.74
CA ASP A 2 13.06 9.52 9.83
C ASP A 2 11.86 9.92 10.70
N LEU A 3 12.13 10.25 11.97
CA LEU A 3 11.08 10.56 12.96
C LEU A 3 10.28 11.82 12.62
N VAL A 4 10.84 12.77 11.87
CA VAL A 4 10.09 13.96 11.45
C VAL A 4 9.04 13.56 10.41
N LYS A 5 9.42 12.70 9.46
CA LYS A 5 8.50 12.18 8.44
C LYS A 5 7.47 11.23 9.02
N GLN A 6 7.86 10.36 9.95
CA GLN A 6 6.96 9.47 10.67
C GLN A 6 5.83 10.26 11.36
N ASN A 7 6.19 11.26 12.16
CA ASN A 7 5.19 12.09 12.86
C ASN A 7 4.28 12.84 11.90
N ALA A 8 4.84 13.41 10.83
CA ALA A 8 4.04 14.10 9.80
C ALA A 8 3.09 13.13 9.07
N PHE A 9 3.52 11.91 8.78
CA PHE A 9 2.71 10.88 8.15
C PHE A 9 1.55 10.44 9.06
N VAL A 10 1.82 10.15 10.33
CA VAL A 10 0.80 9.78 11.32
C VAL A 10 -0.23 10.91 11.48
N GLU A 11 0.21 12.15 11.62
CA GLU A 11 -0.69 13.29 11.73
C GLU A 11 -1.56 13.46 10.47
N HIS A 12 -0.97 13.36 9.28
CA HIS A 12 -1.66 13.44 8.00
C HIS A 12 -2.72 12.34 7.82
N VAL A 13 -2.43 11.11 8.25
CA VAL A 13 -3.38 10.00 8.22
C VAL A 13 -4.51 10.22 9.25
N ARG A 14 -4.19 10.66 10.47
CA ARG A 14 -5.18 10.96 11.51
C ARG A 14 -6.19 12.02 11.08
N GLN A 15 -5.72 13.11 10.47
CA GLN A 15 -6.58 14.21 10.01
C GLN A 15 -7.62 13.77 8.98
N ARG A 16 -7.38 12.64 8.29
CA ARG A 16 -8.29 12.08 7.28
C ARG A 16 -9.22 11.01 7.84
N GLY A 17 -9.04 10.60 9.09
CA GLY A 17 -9.88 9.61 9.77
C GLY A 17 -9.21 8.25 9.98
N GLY A 18 -7.89 8.16 9.79
CA GLY A 18 -7.15 6.89 9.93
C GLY A 18 -7.13 6.29 11.34
N ALA A 19 -7.64 7.00 12.35
CA ALA A 19 -7.88 6.43 13.68
C ALA A 19 -9.16 5.57 13.77
N SER A 20 -9.96 5.48 12.70
CA SER A 20 -11.25 4.78 12.72
C SER A 20 -11.53 3.94 11.48
N ALA A 21 -10.78 4.12 10.41
CA ALA A 21 -10.90 3.36 9.16
C ALA A 21 -9.53 3.29 8.46
N GLN A 22 -9.36 2.29 7.60
CA GLN A 22 -8.19 2.20 6.74
C GLN A 22 -8.13 3.40 5.78
N VAL A 23 -6.93 3.80 5.39
CA VAL A 23 -6.71 4.99 4.56
C VAL A 23 -5.86 4.63 3.35
N ALA A 24 -6.31 5.02 2.16
CA ALA A 24 -5.48 4.97 0.96
C ALA A 24 -4.41 6.08 1.02
N VAL A 25 -3.14 5.69 0.94
CA VAL A 25 -1.99 6.61 0.92
C VAL A 25 -1.14 6.37 -0.32
N THR A 26 -0.48 7.42 -0.83
CA THR A 26 0.46 7.27 -1.95
C THR A 26 1.69 6.46 -1.54
N LEU A 27 2.37 5.84 -2.50
CA LEU A 27 3.68 5.20 -2.27
C LEU A 27 4.68 6.17 -1.61
N GLU A 28 4.73 7.43 -2.03
CA GLU A 28 5.63 8.44 -1.45
C GLU A 28 5.32 8.71 0.02
N GLN A 29 4.04 8.90 0.36
CA GLN A 29 3.61 9.10 1.76
C GLN A 29 4.00 7.92 2.66
N PHE A 30 3.94 6.68 2.14
CA PHE A 30 4.22 5.49 2.94
C PHE A 30 5.71 5.16 3.04
N PHE A 31 6.47 5.27 1.95
CA PHE A 31 7.87 4.83 1.90
C PHE A 31 8.87 5.95 2.23
N ASP A 32 8.53 7.24 2.06
CA ASP A 32 9.49 8.31 2.32
C ASP A 32 9.77 8.50 3.83
N GLY A 33 10.95 8.07 4.26
CA GLY A 33 11.38 8.10 5.66
C GLY A 33 11.12 6.80 6.44
N ASN A 34 10.46 5.83 5.82
CA ASN A 34 10.17 4.51 6.38
C ASN A 34 11.33 3.54 6.12
N ASP A 35 11.92 3.01 7.19
CA ASP A 35 12.85 1.86 7.14
C ASP A 35 12.40 0.71 8.05
N CYS A 36 11.12 0.70 8.44
CA CYS A 36 10.51 -0.38 9.20
C CYS A 36 10.21 -1.54 8.24
N GLU A 37 11.10 -2.52 8.21
CA GLU A 37 10.99 -3.70 7.35
C GLU A 37 9.62 -4.38 7.50
N TRP A 38 9.06 -4.46 8.69
CA TRP A 38 7.83 -5.23 8.93
C TRP A 38 6.53 -4.44 8.73
N SER A 39 6.62 -3.19 8.24
CA SER A 39 5.45 -2.28 8.12
C SER A 39 4.48 -2.65 6.99
N ILE A 40 4.94 -3.43 6.01
CA ILE A 40 4.16 -4.01 4.91
C ILE A 40 4.81 -5.34 4.53
N ALA A 41 4.06 -6.27 3.95
CA ALA A 41 4.57 -7.58 3.57
C ALA A 41 5.30 -8.31 4.72
N PRO A 42 4.69 -8.46 5.90
CA PRO A 42 5.39 -8.90 7.11
C PRO A 42 5.90 -10.34 7.02
N ASN A 43 5.29 -11.19 6.19
CA ASN A 43 5.68 -12.59 6.02
C ASN A 43 6.54 -12.87 4.79
N ARG A 44 7.05 -11.82 4.12
CA ARG A 44 8.00 -11.99 3.01
C ARG A 44 9.31 -12.65 3.49
N PRO A 45 10.14 -13.19 2.58
CA PRO A 45 11.42 -13.79 2.94
C PRO A 45 12.32 -12.80 3.67
N GLU A 46 13.04 -13.24 4.71
CA GLU A 46 13.90 -12.38 5.53
C GLU A 46 15.01 -11.68 4.73
N ASP A 47 15.40 -12.23 3.58
CA ASP A 47 16.41 -11.66 2.68
C ASP A 47 15.84 -10.68 1.65
N MET A 48 14.51 -10.47 1.64
CA MET A 48 13.85 -9.47 0.81
C MET A 48 13.71 -8.14 1.58
N PRO A 49 14.50 -7.10 1.25
CA PRO A 49 14.37 -5.80 1.91
C PRO A 49 13.08 -5.09 1.49
N LEU A 50 12.60 -4.18 2.33
CA LEU A 50 11.47 -3.29 2.06
C LEU A 50 11.63 -2.53 0.74
N GLU A 51 12.87 -2.15 0.40
CA GLU A 51 13.20 -1.49 -0.87
C GLU A 51 12.80 -2.33 -2.11
N SER A 52 12.87 -3.66 -2.02
CA SER A 52 12.43 -4.55 -3.11
C SER A 52 10.92 -4.46 -3.33
N VAL A 53 10.14 -4.45 -2.24
CA VAL A 53 8.69 -4.25 -2.28
C VAL A 53 8.37 -2.87 -2.86
N GLN A 54 9.03 -1.83 -2.36
CA GLN A 54 8.88 -0.46 -2.87
C GLN A 54 9.13 -0.38 -4.38
N ARG A 55 10.23 -0.98 -4.87
CA ARG A 55 10.58 -0.97 -6.29
C ARG A 55 9.51 -1.64 -7.14
N VAL A 56 9.04 -2.83 -6.75
CA VAL A 56 7.98 -3.55 -7.48
C VAL A 56 6.70 -2.72 -7.59
N LEU A 57 6.28 -2.06 -6.50
CA LEU A 57 5.08 -1.22 -6.51
C LEU A 57 5.25 0.06 -7.34
N LEU A 58 6.44 0.65 -7.34
CA LEU A 58 6.76 1.80 -8.20
C LEU A 58 6.78 1.39 -9.68
N ASP A 59 7.42 0.27 -10.01
CA ASP A 59 7.47 -0.26 -11.38
C ASP A 59 6.05 -0.59 -11.90
N LEU A 60 5.20 -1.17 -11.04
CA LEU A 60 3.79 -1.41 -11.37
C LEU A 60 3.04 -0.10 -11.65
N ARG A 61 3.26 0.94 -10.84
CA ARG A 61 2.62 2.26 -11.02
C ARG A 61 3.01 2.93 -12.34
N GLU A 62 4.23 2.73 -12.82
CA GLU A 62 4.71 3.30 -14.09
C GLU A 62 4.18 2.55 -15.32
N HIS A 63 3.45 1.44 -15.15
CA HIS A 63 2.86 0.69 -16.25
C HIS A 63 1.75 1.49 -16.94
N PRO A 64 1.69 1.57 -18.28
CA PRO A 64 0.74 2.44 -19.01
C PRO A 64 -0.74 2.10 -18.79
N ASP A 65 -1.04 0.86 -18.42
CA ASP A 65 -2.40 0.38 -18.15
C ASP A 65 -2.79 0.48 -16.66
N VAL A 66 -1.88 0.97 -15.80
CA VAL A 66 -2.12 1.23 -14.38
C VAL A 66 -2.39 2.73 -14.19
N HIS A 67 -3.53 3.05 -13.62
CA HIS A 67 -3.95 4.42 -13.33
C HIS A 67 -3.40 4.95 -12.01
N ASP A 68 -3.42 4.12 -10.95
CA ASP A 68 -2.98 4.51 -9.63
C ASP A 68 -2.60 3.28 -8.79
N VAL A 69 -1.69 3.48 -7.83
CA VAL A 69 -1.27 2.47 -6.85
C VAL A 69 -1.22 3.14 -5.47
N ARG A 70 -2.02 2.65 -4.53
CA ARG A 70 -2.15 3.19 -3.17
C ARG A 70 -1.88 2.11 -2.14
N VAL A 71 -1.12 2.45 -1.11
CA VAL A 71 -1.00 1.58 0.07
C VAL A 71 -2.30 1.64 0.86
N GLU A 72 -2.84 0.48 1.21
CA GLU A 72 -3.99 0.32 2.11
C GLU A 72 -3.47 0.31 3.54
N LEU A 73 -3.39 1.50 4.12
CA LEU A 73 -2.87 1.66 5.47
C LEU A 73 -3.91 1.22 6.49
N ASP A 74 -3.49 0.42 7.47
CA ASP A 74 -4.33 -0.04 8.56
C ASP A 74 -4.77 1.11 9.46
N VAL A 75 -5.83 0.84 10.24
CA VAL A 75 -6.28 1.76 11.28
C VAL A 75 -5.12 2.01 12.24
N LEU A 76 -4.84 3.28 12.53
CA LEU A 76 -3.80 3.66 13.48
C LEU A 76 -4.19 3.22 14.89
N GLU A 77 -3.65 2.09 15.33
CA GLU A 77 -3.96 1.50 16.65
C GLU A 77 -3.34 2.29 17.81
N PHE A 78 -2.27 3.04 17.54
CA PHE A 78 -1.50 3.77 18.55
C PHE A 78 -1.58 5.28 18.37
N GLN A 79 -1.60 6.00 19.49
CA GLN A 79 -1.53 7.46 19.50
C GLN A 79 -0.17 7.96 18.97
N ASP A 80 0.88 7.38 19.52
CA ASP A 80 2.27 7.64 19.19
C ASP A 80 2.90 6.30 18.80
N PHE A 81 3.68 6.29 17.72
CA PHE A 81 4.43 5.12 17.28
C PHE A 81 5.84 5.16 17.87
N PRO A 82 6.39 4.01 18.32
CA PRO A 82 7.80 3.92 18.69
C PRO A 82 8.75 4.42 17.60
N ASP A 83 9.94 4.87 18.00
CA ASP A 83 10.96 5.43 17.09
C ASP A 83 11.45 4.42 16.02
N ASP A 84 11.20 3.12 16.22
CA ASP A 84 11.56 2.00 15.35
C ASP A 84 10.37 1.34 14.63
N GLU A 85 9.15 1.87 14.79
CA GLU A 85 7.94 1.33 14.16
C GLU A 85 7.37 2.29 13.11
N TRP A 86 6.64 1.76 12.13
CA TRP A 86 5.87 2.56 11.17
C TRP A 86 4.43 2.05 11.16
N PRO A 87 3.42 2.89 10.84
CA PRO A 87 2.06 2.40 10.65
C PRO A 87 1.99 1.22 9.67
N PHE A 88 1.25 0.18 10.04
CA PHE A 88 1.12 -1.05 9.25
C PHE A 88 0.21 -0.87 8.04
N ALA A 89 0.49 -1.63 6.99
CA ALA A 89 -0.38 -1.73 5.81
C ALA A 89 -0.73 -3.20 5.53
N SER A 90 -2.01 -3.44 5.28
CA SER A 90 -2.55 -4.77 4.97
C SER A 90 -2.46 -5.14 3.48
N GLY A 91 -2.24 -4.15 2.61
CA GLY A 91 -2.24 -4.37 1.18
C GLY A 91 -2.00 -3.12 0.36
N VAL A 92 -2.23 -3.24 -0.95
CA VAL A 92 -2.09 -2.18 -1.93
C VAL A 92 -3.27 -2.25 -2.91
N ALA A 93 -3.93 -1.11 -3.10
CA ALA A 93 -4.97 -0.90 -4.07
C ALA A 93 -4.38 -0.49 -5.42
N VAL A 94 -4.61 -1.30 -6.45
CA VAL A 94 -4.18 -1.04 -7.82
C VAL A 94 -5.39 -0.71 -8.67
N ILE A 95 -5.42 0.48 -9.28
CA ILE A 95 -6.47 0.87 -10.23
C ILE A 95 -5.93 0.70 -11.63
N THR A 96 -6.52 -0.21 -12.41
CA THR A 96 -5.92 -0.67 -13.67
C THR A 96 -6.96 -1.16 -14.68
N THR A 97 -6.55 -1.30 -15.94
CA THR A 97 -7.29 -2.08 -16.95
C THR A 97 -6.74 -3.50 -17.13
N LEU A 98 -5.57 -3.80 -16.57
CA LEU A 98 -4.95 -5.14 -16.57
C LEU A 98 -5.85 -6.15 -15.86
N GLN A 99 -5.82 -7.41 -16.30
CA GLN A 99 -6.45 -8.49 -15.55
C GLN A 99 -5.69 -8.77 -14.24
N PRO A 100 -6.37 -9.33 -13.21
CA PRO A 100 -5.73 -9.59 -11.91
C PRO A 100 -4.50 -10.50 -12.01
N ASP A 101 -4.49 -11.50 -12.90
CA ASP A 101 -3.35 -12.39 -13.12
C ASP A 101 -2.15 -11.68 -13.77
N GLU A 102 -2.38 -10.63 -14.55
CA GLU A 102 -1.32 -9.77 -15.07
C GLU A 102 -0.69 -8.93 -13.96
N VAL A 103 -1.51 -8.43 -13.02
CA VAL A 103 -1.02 -7.71 -11.83
C VAL A 103 -0.21 -8.66 -10.94
N ASP A 104 -0.74 -9.85 -10.64
CA ASP A 104 -0.06 -10.88 -9.84
C ASP A 104 1.31 -11.23 -10.42
N ALA A 105 1.40 -11.39 -11.74
CA ALA A 105 2.66 -11.68 -12.42
C ALA A 105 3.68 -10.54 -12.32
N MET A 106 3.22 -9.29 -12.24
CA MET A 106 4.10 -8.12 -12.06
C MET A 106 4.55 -7.94 -10.61
N THR A 107 3.77 -8.42 -9.64
CA THR A 107 4.08 -8.24 -8.21
C THR A 107 4.71 -9.46 -7.54
N VAL A 108 4.84 -10.59 -8.26
CA VAL A 108 5.42 -11.84 -7.74
C VAL A 108 6.81 -11.68 -7.12
N ASP A 109 7.63 -10.76 -7.64
CA ASP A 109 8.99 -10.49 -7.12
C ASP A 109 8.97 -9.79 -5.74
N ALA A 110 7.80 -9.33 -5.28
CA ALA A 110 7.57 -8.84 -3.93
C ALA A 110 6.89 -9.89 -3.02
N ASP A 111 6.86 -11.16 -3.43
CA ASP A 111 6.27 -12.30 -2.71
C ASP A 111 4.78 -12.11 -2.38
N THR A 112 4.03 -11.52 -3.31
CA THR A 112 2.59 -11.28 -3.15
C THR A 112 1.80 -12.56 -3.41
N GLU A 113 0.68 -12.69 -2.69
CA GLU A 113 -0.31 -13.72 -2.97
C GLU A 113 -1.14 -13.40 -4.22
N SER A 114 -1.80 -14.42 -4.77
CA SER A 114 -2.69 -14.20 -5.91
C SER A 114 -3.85 -13.29 -5.54
N SER A 115 -4.10 -12.29 -6.36
CA SER A 115 -5.22 -11.39 -6.18
C SER A 115 -6.53 -12.19 -6.31
N GLY A 116 -7.44 -11.99 -5.36
CA GLY A 116 -8.74 -12.68 -5.28
C GLY A 116 -9.74 -12.30 -6.37
N GLY A 117 -9.28 -11.67 -7.46
CA GLY A 117 -10.07 -11.14 -8.56
C GLY A 117 -10.34 -9.63 -8.46
N PRO A 118 -10.97 -9.05 -9.50
CA PRO A 118 -11.20 -7.62 -9.55
C PRO A 118 -12.39 -7.23 -8.67
N ALA A 119 -12.34 -6.02 -8.09
CA ALA A 119 -13.51 -5.36 -7.54
C ALA A 119 -13.78 -4.03 -8.25
N ALA A 120 -15.01 -3.53 -8.18
CA ALA A 120 -15.37 -2.27 -8.83
C ALA A 120 -14.78 -1.04 -8.11
N HIS A 121 -14.51 -1.14 -6.80
CA HIS A 121 -14.04 -0.06 -5.94
C HIS A 121 -13.52 -0.60 -4.60
N ALA A 122 -12.75 0.23 -3.90
CA ALA A 122 -12.27 -0.01 -2.54
C ALA A 122 -13.00 0.89 -1.52
N ASP A 123 -14.33 0.80 -1.47
CA ASP A 123 -15.20 1.72 -0.70
C ASP A 123 -14.96 1.70 0.83
N TRP A 124 -14.23 0.72 1.35
CA TRP A 124 -13.84 0.67 2.76
C TRP A 124 -12.70 1.62 3.11
N LEU A 125 -11.95 2.10 2.11
CA LEU A 125 -10.82 3.00 2.31
C LEU A 125 -11.31 4.45 2.40
N VAL A 126 -10.86 5.14 3.44
CA VAL A 126 -10.83 6.61 3.44
C VAL A 126 -9.92 7.06 2.30
N ASP A 127 -10.38 8.06 1.55
CA ASP A 127 -9.70 8.58 0.36
C ASP A 127 -9.40 7.48 -0.68
N ALA A 128 -10.31 6.52 -0.84
CA ALA A 128 -10.22 5.51 -1.88
C ALA A 128 -9.88 6.14 -3.24
N PRO A 129 -8.93 5.57 -4.01
CA PRO A 129 -8.57 6.11 -5.32
C PRO A 129 -9.79 6.08 -6.25
N THR A 130 -9.93 7.12 -7.07
CA THR A 130 -10.97 7.15 -8.09
C THR A 130 -10.71 6.04 -9.11
N VAL A 131 -11.77 5.32 -9.49
CA VAL A 131 -11.71 4.30 -10.55
C VAL A 131 -12.29 4.90 -11.83
N PRO A 132 -11.46 5.25 -12.84
CA PRO A 132 -11.96 5.77 -14.11
C PRO A 132 -12.78 4.73 -14.88
N GLU A 133 -13.56 5.19 -15.86
CA GLU A 133 -14.29 4.28 -16.75
C GLU A 133 -13.35 3.29 -17.43
N GLY A 134 -13.77 2.02 -17.48
CA GLY A 134 -12.97 0.91 -18.04
C GLY A 134 -11.90 0.34 -17.10
N HIS A 135 -11.62 0.99 -15.97
CA HIS A 135 -10.70 0.48 -14.96
C HIS A 135 -11.44 -0.29 -13.87
N HIS A 136 -10.68 -1.01 -13.07
CA HIS A 136 -11.15 -1.69 -11.87
C HIS A 136 -10.07 -1.69 -10.80
N TYR A 137 -10.45 -2.09 -9.60
CA TYR A 137 -9.55 -2.31 -8.48
C TYR A 137 -9.04 -3.75 -8.49
N VAL A 138 -7.74 -3.92 -8.27
CA VAL A 138 -7.09 -5.20 -7.95
C VAL A 138 -6.33 -5.00 -6.63
N GLY A 139 -6.62 -5.86 -5.65
CA GLY A 139 -5.93 -5.86 -4.37
C GLY A 139 -4.66 -6.69 -4.44
N VAL A 140 -3.54 -6.10 -4.03
CA VAL A 140 -2.25 -6.78 -3.85
C VAL A 140 -2.00 -6.93 -2.36
N TRP A 141 -1.70 -8.14 -1.91
CA TRP A 141 -1.63 -8.47 -0.48
C TRP A 141 -0.62 -9.60 -0.21
N TRP A 142 -0.32 -9.78 1.07
CA TRP A 142 0.59 -10.80 1.60
C TRP A 142 -0.14 -11.56 2.71
N ASP A 143 0.04 -12.89 2.82
CA ASP A 143 -0.40 -13.66 4.00
C ASP A 143 0.39 -13.23 5.24
#